data_AF-A0A9P1F2R8-F1
#
_entry.id   AF-A0A9P1F2R8-F1
#
_cell.length_a   1.000
_cell.length_b   1.000
_cell.length_c   1.000
_cell.angle_alpha   90.00
_cell.angle_beta   90.00
_cell.angle_gamma   90.00
#
_symmetry.space_group_name_H-M   'P 1'
#
loop_
_entity.id
_entity.type
_entity.pdbx_description
1 polymer ?
#
loop_
_entity_poly.entity_id
_entity_poly.type
_entity_poly.pdbx_seq_one_letter_code
_entity_poly.pdbx_strand_id
1 'polypeptide(L)'
;MIKEEERVEADEESENDQERIAFLTAFIGRLMHAPMKAKSPAEVDVAVTREEIRIVSNYAAASFSGLGSLMRVDESCLPVQIVGDLHGHFSDLRNIFARHGPPGVSHYVFLGDYVDRGRQGLETVLLLMAFHCLHPGHLFLCRGNHEDYNTTLTYGFYDECRMKYGKKGALAWLHIVNAFNHLPFAAVLFDKVLCMHGGISPHIQTLEDIESIQRPTFIPSYGLACDLVWSDPEHTTNAGWSLSARGISFSFDDTTIEKFCQENGIDLIVRAHQISSDMIKGGHKWHANGRMVTIFSAANYLSMGNDSCVIRIDQQKNVEFCLLRPSKRSLKV
;
A
#
# COMPACT_ATOMS: atom_id res chain seq x y z
N MET A 1 -6.69 0.00 47.18
CA MET A 1 -7.69 0.72 46.36
C MET A 1 -7.05 1.40 45.16
N ILE A 2 -6.56 2.66 45.17
CA ILE A 2 -6.05 3.30 43.93
C ILE A 2 -4.88 2.51 43.26
N LYS A 3 -3.93 1.98 44.04
CA LYS A 3 -2.82 1.15 43.51
C LYS A 3 -3.21 -0.27 43.10
N GLU A 4 -4.38 -0.74 43.51
CA GLU A 4 -4.91 -2.05 43.13
C GLU A 4 -5.69 -1.96 41.82
N GLU A 5 -6.48 -0.89 41.65
CA GLU A 5 -7.20 -0.60 40.40
C GLU A 5 -6.22 -0.34 39.24
N GLU A 6 -5.18 0.48 39.44
CA GLU A 6 -4.12 0.71 38.42
C GLU A 6 -3.35 -0.57 38.07
N ARG A 7 -3.22 -1.50 39.01
CA ARG A 7 -2.52 -2.77 38.78
C ARG A 7 -3.40 -3.78 38.03
N VAL A 8 -4.70 -3.82 38.34
CA VAL A 8 -5.68 -4.64 37.64
C VAL A 8 -5.86 -4.14 36.21
N GLU A 9 -5.94 -2.82 35.98
CA GLU A 9 -6.01 -2.25 34.62
C GLU A 9 -4.74 -2.56 33.81
N ALA A 10 -3.55 -2.46 34.39
CA ALA A 10 -2.30 -2.81 33.72
C ALA A 10 -2.17 -4.32 33.42
N ASP A 11 -2.62 -5.17 34.34
CA ASP A 11 -2.64 -6.62 34.14
C ASP A 11 -3.64 -7.01 33.04
N GLU A 12 -4.85 -6.42 33.02
CA GLU A 12 -5.88 -6.62 31.97
C GLU A 12 -5.44 -6.09 30.59
N GLU A 13 -4.79 -4.93 30.54
CA GLU A 13 -4.24 -4.37 29.29
C GLU A 13 -3.12 -5.27 28.74
N SER A 14 -2.28 -5.83 29.62
CA SER A 14 -1.21 -6.76 29.24
C SER A 14 -1.72 -8.11 28.74
N GLU A 15 -2.78 -8.66 29.34
CA GLU A 15 -3.42 -9.91 28.89
C GLU A 15 -4.09 -9.73 27.53
N ASN A 16 -4.79 -8.60 27.32
CA ASN A 16 -5.43 -8.25 26.06
C ASN A 16 -4.40 -8.09 24.92
N ASP A 17 -3.23 -7.52 25.21
CA ASP A 17 -2.13 -7.42 24.23
C ASP A 17 -1.53 -8.79 23.87
N GLN A 18 -1.39 -9.70 24.83
CA GLN A 18 -0.93 -11.07 24.55
C GLN A 18 -1.92 -11.84 23.67
N GLU A 19 -3.22 -11.75 23.96
CA GLU A 19 -4.26 -12.37 23.13
C GLU A 19 -4.28 -11.82 21.71
N ARG A 20 -4.17 -10.49 21.57
CA ARG A 20 -4.06 -9.82 20.28
C ARG A 20 -2.84 -10.30 19.49
N ILE A 21 -1.67 -10.37 20.12
CA ILE A 21 -0.43 -10.85 19.48
C ILE A 21 -0.58 -12.30 19.04
N ALA A 22 -1.13 -13.16 19.90
CA ALA A 22 -1.35 -14.57 19.59
C ALA A 22 -2.33 -14.74 18.41
N PHE A 23 -3.43 -13.99 18.40
CA PHE A 23 -4.40 -13.98 17.30
C PHE A 23 -3.75 -13.54 15.98
N LEU A 24 -3.06 -12.40 15.96
CA LEU A 24 -2.41 -11.88 14.76
C LEU A 24 -1.34 -12.83 14.23
N THR A 25 -0.52 -13.41 15.11
CA THR A 25 0.51 -14.38 14.74
C THR A 25 -0.09 -15.62 14.08
N ALA A 26 -1.17 -16.18 14.66
CA ALA A 26 -1.86 -17.33 14.09
C ALA A 26 -2.53 -16.99 12.75
N PHE A 27 -3.15 -15.81 12.65
CA PHE A 27 -3.79 -15.32 11.43
C PHE A 27 -2.79 -15.17 10.28
N ILE A 28 -1.67 -14.48 10.53
CA ILE A 28 -0.58 -14.28 9.56
C ILE A 28 0.01 -15.63 9.14
N GLY A 29 0.32 -16.49 10.12
CA GLY A 29 0.88 -17.81 9.86
C GLY A 29 0.00 -18.64 8.92
N ARG A 30 -1.32 -18.59 9.12
CA ARG A 30 -2.28 -19.28 8.26
C ARG A 30 -2.32 -18.73 6.84
N LEU A 31 -2.32 -17.42 6.66
CA LEU A 31 -2.34 -16.78 5.34
C LEU A 31 -1.02 -17.00 4.56
N MET A 32 0.11 -16.95 5.25
CA MET A 32 1.45 -17.10 4.64
C MET A 32 1.78 -18.54 4.22
N HIS A 33 1.27 -19.54 4.93
CA HIS A 33 1.63 -20.95 4.72
C HIS A 33 0.54 -21.78 4.04
N ALA A 34 -0.61 -21.17 3.72
CA ALA A 34 -1.67 -21.86 3.00
C ALA A 34 -1.19 -22.39 1.63
N PRO A 35 -1.67 -23.57 1.19
CA PRO A 35 -1.30 -24.15 -0.09
C PRO A 35 -1.89 -23.32 -1.26
N MET A 36 -1.35 -23.50 -2.46
CA MET A 36 -1.95 -22.95 -3.68
C MET A 36 -3.17 -23.78 -4.12
N LYS A 37 -4.18 -23.15 -4.72
CA LYS A 37 -5.36 -23.86 -5.25
C LYS A 37 -4.95 -24.78 -6.40
N ALA A 38 -5.39 -26.05 -6.34
CA ALA A 38 -5.06 -27.04 -7.36
C ALA A 38 -5.49 -26.65 -8.79
N LYS A 39 -6.62 -25.95 -8.93
CA LYS A 39 -7.17 -25.51 -10.23
C LYS A 39 -6.72 -24.12 -10.68
N SER A 40 -6.13 -23.34 -9.79
CA SER A 40 -5.69 -21.96 -10.06
C SER A 40 -4.34 -21.75 -9.35
N PRO A 41 -3.22 -22.14 -9.97
CA PRO A 41 -1.91 -22.11 -9.32
C PRO A 41 -1.40 -20.70 -9.01
N ALA A 42 -2.12 -19.66 -9.43
CA ALA A 42 -1.86 -18.27 -9.07
C ALA A 42 -2.63 -17.82 -7.80
N GLU A 43 -3.59 -18.62 -7.32
CA GLU A 43 -4.41 -18.30 -6.16
C GLU A 43 -4.06 -19.18 -4.96
N VAL A 44 -4.04 -18.58 -3.78
CA VAL A 44 -3.83 -19.26 -2.49
C VAL A 44 -5.16 -19.83 -1.99
N ASP A 45 -5.13 -21.07 -1.52
CA ASP A 45 -6.28 -21.75 -0.93
C ASP A 45 -6.38 -21.45 0.57
N VAL A 46 -6.87 -20.24 0.87
CA VAL A 46 -7.11 -19.77 2.24
C VAL A 46 -8.46 -19.08 2.31
N ALA A 47 -9.15 -19.28 3.42
CA ALA A 47 -10.41 -18.60 3.72
C ALA A 47 -10.22 -17.68 4.92
N VAL A 48 -10.85 -16.52 4.92
CA VAL A 48 -10.90 -15.63 6.08
C VAL A 48 -12.34 -15.60 6.60
N THR A 49 -12.53 -15.68 7.91
CA THR A 49 -13.86 -15.59 8.51
C THR A 49 -14.31 -14.13 8.64
N ARG A 50 -15.62 -13.88 8.67
CA ARG A 50 -16.16 -12.52 8.86
C ARG A 50 -15.73 -11.87 10.17
N GLU A 51 -15.51 -12.69 11.19
CA GLU A 51 -15.08 -12.20 12.50
C GLU A 51 -13.61 -11.75 12.46
N GLU A 52 -12.74 -12.52 11.80
CA GLU A 52 -11.35 -12.11 11.58
C GLU A 52 -11.27 -10.81 10.76
N ILE A 53 -12.12 -10.63 9.74
CA ILE A 53 -12.19 -9.36 8.98
C ILE A 53 -12.49 -8.21 9.94
N ARG A 54 -13.54 -8.34 10.74
CA ARG A 54 -13.94 -7.31 11.70
C ARG A 54 -12.82 -6.99 12.69
N ILE A 55 -12.19 -8.01 13.28
CA ILE A 55 -11.13 -7.85 14.27
C ILE A 55 -9.90 -7.16 13.66
N VAL A 56 -9.36 -7.70 12.56
CA VAL A 56 -8.15 -7.16 11.91
C VAL A 56 -8.38 -5.74 11.39
N SER A 57 -9.52 -5.47 10.75
CA SER A 57 -9.83 -4.12 10.27
C SER A 57 -10.01 -3.11 11.41
N ASN A 58 -10.57 -3.52 12.55
CA ASN A 58 -10.70 -2.64 13.72
C ASN A 58 -9.33 -2.34 14.35
N TYR A 59 -8.45 -3.34 14.51
CA TYR A 59 -7.08 -3.12 14.97
C TYR A 59 -6.31 -2.20 14.03
N ALA A 60 -6.46 -2.40 12.72
CA ALA A 60 -5.80 -1.56 11.72
C ALA A 60 -6.30 -0.13 11.78
N ALA A 61 -7.62 0.11 11.84
CA ALA A 61 -8.19 1.44 11.96
C ALA A 61 -7.69 2.18 13.20
N ALA A 62 -7.61 1.49 14.35
CA ALA A 62 -7.06 2.05 15.58
C ALA A 62 -5.56 2.39 15.43
N SER A 63 -4.77 1.46 14.89
CA SER A 63 -3.33 1.66 14.65
C SER A 63 -3.07 2.85 13.72
N PHE A 64 -3.75 2.91 12.57
CA PHE A 64 -3.57 3.99 11.60
C PHE A 64 -4.03 5.36 12.13
N SER A 65 -5.00 5.40 13.04
CA SER A 65 -5.45 6.63 13.70
C SER A 65 -4.36 7.28 14.54
N GLY A 66 -3.42 6.48 15.07
CA GLY A 66 -2.27 6.99 15.82
C GLY A 66 -1.13 7.52 14.96
N LEU A 67 -1.17 7.29 13.64
CA LEU A 67 -0.14 7.78 12.72
C LEU A 67 -0.48 9.18 12.22
N GLY A 68 0.52 9.91 11.69
CA GLY A 68 0.31 11.14 10.91
C GLY A 68 -0.07 10.83 9.45
N SER A 69 -0.64 11.82 8.75
CA SER A 69 -1.00 11.67 7.32
C SER A 69 0.24 11.59 6.42
N LEU A 70 1.35 12.14 6.89
CA LEU A 70 2.70 11.89 6.41
C LEU A 70 3.45 11.06 7.47
N MET A 71 3.79 9.81 7.14
CA MET A 71 4.62 8.97 8.01
C MET A 71 6.09 9.38 7.87
N ARG A 72 6.84 9.41 8.98
CA ARG A 72 8.29 9.62 8.98
C ARG A 72 8.97 8.29 9.30
N VAL A 73 9.78 7.80 8.37
CA VAL A 73 10.49 6.52 8.48
C VAL A 73 11.97 6.82 8.62
N ASP A 74 12.55 6.52 9.77
CA ASP A 74 13.93 6.87 10.07
C ASP A 74 14.96 5.93 9.40
N GLU A 75 16.24 6.29 9.50
CA GLU A 75 17.36 5.51 8.94
C GLU A 75 17.55 4.14 9.62
N SER A 76 17.04 3.94 10.84
CA SER A 76 17.13 2.64 11.53
C SER A 76 16.28 1.56 10.86
N CYS A 77 15.31 1.97 10.03
CA CYS A 77 14.52 1.08 9.19
C CYS A 77 15.28 0.57 7.95
N LEU A 78 16.51 1.03 7.69
CA LEU A 78 17.31 0.48 6.59
C LEU A 78 17.77 -0.96 6.92
N PRO A 79 17.85 -1.86 5.94
CA PRO A 79 17.36 -1.71 4.57
C PRO A 79 15.81 -1.75 4.53
N VAL A 80 15.22 -0.92 3.68
CA VAL A 80 13.76 -0.81 3.51
C VAL A 80 13.34 -1.18 2.09
N GLN A 81 12.19 -1.83 1.96
CA GLN A 81 11.60 -2.24 0.69
C GLN A 81 10.39 -1.39 0.39
N ILE A 82 10.30 -0.83 -0.81
CA ILE A 82 9.18 -0.01 -1.28
C ILE A 82 8.41 -0.81 -2.33
N VAL A 83 7.11 -0.99 -2.10
CA VAL A 83 6.24 -1.84 -2.89
C VAL A 83 5.07 -1.01 -3.44
N GLY A 84 4.86 -1.04 -4.75
CA GLY A 84 3.75 -0.39 -5.43
C GLY A 84 2.47 -1.24 -5.44
N ASP A 85 1.65 -1.06 -6.47
CA ASP A 85 0.34 -1.68 -6.62
C ASP A 85 0.40 -3.21 -6.54
N LEU A 86 -0.57 -3.80 -5.85
CA LEU A 86 -0.74 -5.25 -5.74
C LEU A 86 -2.06 -5.74 -6.32
N HIS A 87 -3.13 -4.94 -6.24
CA HIS A 87 -4.43 -5.24 -6.83
C HIS A 87 -4.89 -6.69 -6.62
N GLY A 88 -4.88 -7.18 -5.38
CA GLY A 88 -5.30 -8.54 -5.04
C GLY A 88 -4.44 -9.68 -5.62
N HIS A 89 -3.20 -9.42 -6.04
CA HIS A 89 -2.21 -10.44 -6.42
C HIS A 89 -1.55 -11.02 -5.18
N PHE A 90 -2.33 -11.73 -4.37
CA PHE A 90 -1.92 -12.23 -3.06
C PHE A 90 -0.70 -13.18 -3.10
N SER A 91 -0.56 -13.96 -4.17
CA SER A 91 0.62 -14.80 -4.38
C SER A 91 1.89 -14.00 -4.62
N ASP A 92 1.81 -12.87 -5.32
CA ASP A 92 2.95 -11.95 -5.51
C ASP A 92 3.36 -11.33 -4.17
N LEU A 93 2.40 -10.91 -3.34
CA LEU A 93 2.70 -10.44 -1.98
C LEU A 93 3.46 -11.49 -1.15
N ARG A 94 3.01 -12.75 -1.17
CA ARG A 94 3.73 -13.85 -0.49
C ARG A 94 5.14 -14.06 -1.05
N ASN A 95 5.31 -13.94 -2.37
CA ASN A 95 6.63 -14.05 -3.01
C ASN A 95 7.56 -12.90 -2.61
N ILE A 96 7.03 -11.67 -2.49
CA ILE A 96 7.78 -10.50 -2.01
C ILE A 96 8.30 -10.77 -0.59
N PHE A 97 7.44 -11.20 0.33
CA PHE A 97 7.86 -11.53 1.70
C PHE A 97 8.79 -12.74 1.78
N ALA A 98 8.58 -13.77 0.94
CA ALA A 98 9.48 -14.92 0.89
C ALA A 98 10.89 -14.54 0.41
N ARG A 99 10.99 -13.57 -0.51
CA ARG A 99 12.26 -13.12 -1.08
C ARG A 99 13.01 -12.15 -0.16
N HIS A 100 12.29 -11.25 0.49
CA HIS A 100 12.87 -10.14 1.22
C HIS A 100 12.80 -10.29 2.75
N GLY A 101 12.11 -11.33 3.26
CA GLY A 101 11.86 -11.55 4.68
C GLY A 101 10.53 -10.91 5.12
N PRO A 102 9.74 -11.54 6.01
CA PRO A 102 8.48 -10.94 6.45
C PRO A 102 8.72 -9.66 7.30
N PRO A 103 7.70 -8.79 7.43
CA PRO A 103 7.71 -7.73 8.45
C PRO A 103 8.01 -8.28 9.84
N GLY A 104 8.82 -7.54 10.62
CA GLY A 104 9.44 -8.01 11.87
C GLY A 104 10.86 -8.55 11.67
N VAL A 105 11.23 -8.90 10.44
CA VAL A 105 12.63 -9.16 10.01
C VAL A 105 13.12 -8.06 9.08
N SER A 106 12.25 -7.61 8.17
CA SER A 106 12.56 -6.57 7.18
C SER A 106 11.56 -5.41 7.25
N HIS A 107 11.95 -4.24 6.76
CA HIS A 107 11.14 -3.03 6.79
C HIS A 107 10.50 -2.74 5.42
N TYR A 108 9.24 -2.33 5.43
CA TYR A 108 8.45 -2.13 4.22
C TYR A 108 7.68 -0.82 4.21
N VAL A 109 7.61 -0.19 3.04
CA VAL A 109 6.67 0.89 2.73
C VAL A 109 5.85 0.46 1.51
N PHE A 110 4.56 0.26 1.70
CA PHE A 110 3.64 -0.01 0.59
C PHE A 110 2.94 1.26 0.18
N LEU A 111 2.82 1.48 -1.13
CA LEU A 111 2.38 2.76 -1.69
C LEU A 111 0.86 2.87 -1.86
N GLY A 112 0.13 1.76 -1.87
CA GLY A 112 -1.33 1.75 -2.06
C GLY A 112 -1.79 0.67 -3.04
N ASP A 113 -3.07 0.70 -3.38
CA ASP A 113 -3.74 -0.17 -4.36
C ASP A 113 -3.55 -1.66 -4.05
N TYR A 114 -4.04 -2.03 -2.87
CA TYR A 114 -3.99 -3.39 -2.34
C TYR A 114 -5.08 -4.29 -2.91
N VAL A 115 -6.24 -3.68 -3.20
CA VAL A 115 -7.48 -4.35 -3.57
C VAL A 115 -7.88 -4.05 -5.02
N ASP A 116 -9.06 -4.55 -5.43
CA ASP A 116 -9.62 -4.49 -6.78
C ASP A 116 -8.81 -5.24 -7.85
N ARG A 117 -9.44 -5.45 -9.02
CA ARG A 117 -8.88 -6.06 -10.24
C ARG A 117 -8.45 -7.53 -10.14
N GLY A 118 -7.67 -7.89 -9.13
CA GLY A 118 -7.29 -9.27 -8.83
C GLY A 118 -8.39 -10.04 -8.09
N ARG A 119 -8.07 -11.26 -7.66
CA ARG A 119 -9.04 -12.22 -7.11
C ARG A 119 -8.98 -12.39 -5.60
N GLN A 120 -7.91 -11.89 -4.98
CA GLN A 120 -7.61 -12.09 -3.57
C GLN A 120 -7.26 -10.77 -2.89
N GLY A 121 -7.99 -9.69 -3.22
CA GLY A 121 -7.84 -8.38 -2.60
C GLY A 121 -8.05 -8.46 -1.09
N LEU A 122 -9.00 -9.27 -0.65
CA LEU A 122 -9.33 -9.45 0.76
C LEU A 122 -8.17 -10.06 1.55
N GLU A 123 -7.57 -11.13 1.02
CA GLU A 123 -6.43 -11.77 1.69
C GLU A 123 -5.19 -10.84 1.66
N THR A 124 -4.96 -10.14 0.55
CA THR A 124 -3.85 -9.17 0.43
C THR A 124 -3.94 -8.09 1.49
N VAL A 125 -5.06 -7.37 1.57
CA VAL A 125 -5.20 -6.23 2.48
C VAL A 125 -5.19 -6.67 3.95
N LEU A 126 -5.85 -7.78 4.29
CA LEU A 126 -5.89 -8.26 5.67
C LEU A 126 -4.54 -8.80 6.14
N LEU A 127 -3.74 -9.40 5.26
CA LEU A 127 -2.38 -9.79 5.60
C LEU A 127 -1.50 -8.57 5.91
N LEU A 128 -1.58 -7.53 5.06
CA LEU A 128 -0.84 -6.28 5.27
C LEU A 128 -1.26 -5.59 6.57
N MET A 129 -2.56 -5.46 6.81
CA MET A 129 -3.11 -4.90 8.06
C MET A 129 -2.67 -5.69 9.29
N ALA A 130 -2.72 -7.02 9.23
CA ALA A 130 -2.30 -7.86 10.34
C ALA A 130 -0.80 -7.71 10.65
N PHE A 131 0.06 -7.71 9.62
CA PHE A 131 1.48 -7.44 9.80
C PHE A 131 1.76 -6.04 10.36
N HIS A 132 1.06 -5.01 9.89
CA HIS A 132 1.16 -3.66 10.45
C HIS A 132 0.80 -3.66 11.93
N CYS A 133 -0.31 -4.31 12.31
CA CYS A 133 -0.75 -4.35 13.69
C CYS A 133 0.18 -5.15 14.61
N LEU A 134 0.88 -6.15 14.09
CA LEU A 134 1.84 -6.98 14.83
C LEU A 134 3.23 -6.33 14.91
N HIS A 135 3.64 -5.63 13.85
CA HIS A 135 4.96 -5.01 13.70
C HIS A 135 4.83 -3.57 13.14
N PRO A 136 4.24 -2.63 13.89
CA PRO A 136 3.93 -1.28 13.39
C PRO A 136 5.17 -0.47 12.97
N GLY A 137 6.35 -0.80 13.52
CA GLY A 137 7.63 -0.19 13.11
C GLY A 137 8.31 -0.84 11.89
N HIS A 138 7.76 -1.93 11.34
CA HIS A 138 8.36 -2.67 10.22
C HIS A 138 7.53 -2.66 8.94
N LEU A 139 6.25 -2.26 8.98
CA LEU A 139 5.42 -2.21 7.79
C LEU A 139 4.55 -0.95 7.82
N PHE A 140 4.84 -0.05 6.89
CA PHE A 140 4.16 1.22 6.69
C PHE A 140 3.26 1.11 5.45
N LEU A 141 2.01 1.58 5.58
CA LEU A 141 1.01 1.47 4.52
C LEU A 141 0.50 2.86 4.15
N CYS A 142 0.75 3.28 2.91
CA CYS A 142 0.14 4.48 2.34
C CYS A 142 -1.22 4.16 1.73
N ARG A 143 -2.03 5.18 1.46
CA ARG A 143 -3.35 5.03 0.85
C ARG A 143 -3.23 5.14 -0.66
N GLY A 144 -3.74 4.15 -1.38
CA GLY A 144 -3.95 4.25 -2.83
C GLY A 144 -5.34 4.79 -3.17
N ASN A 145 -5.58 5.02 -4.45
CA ASN A 145 -6.87 5.51 -4.92
C ASN A 145 -7.94 4.40 -4.92
N HIS A 146 -7.52 3.13 -4.86
CA HIS A 146 -8.39 1.97 -4.67
C HIS A 146 -8.75 1.71 -3.21
N GLU A 147 -8.11 2.36 -2.23
CA GLU A 147 -8.54 2.34 -0.84
C GLU A 147 -9.62 3.40 -0.56
N ASP A 148 -10.66 3.39 -1.41
CA ASP A 148 -11.81 4.30 -1.38
C ASP A 148 -13.14 3.55 -1.55
N TYR A 149 -14.20 4.08 -0.95
CA TYR A 149 -15.56 3.52 -1.03
C TYR A 149 -16.04 3.42 -2.49
N ASN A 150 -15.91 4.49 -3.28
CA ASN A 150 -16.45 4.53 -4.63
C ASN A 150 -15.64 3.67 -5.60
N THR A 151 -14.31 3.69 -5.46
CA THR A 151 -13.42 2.88 -6.30
C THR A 151 -13.66 1.39 -6.06
N THR A 152 -13.67 0.94 -4.80
CA THR A 152 -13.89 -0.49 -4.47
C THR A 152 -15.28 -1.01 -4.82
N LEU A 153 -16.30 -0.13 -4.83
CA LEU A 153 -17.63 -0.46 -5.28
C LEU A 153 -17.69 -0.76 -6.79
N THR A 154 -16.75 -0.20 -7.56
CA THR A 154 -16.75 -0.23 -9.03
C THR A 154 -15.78 -1.27 -9.61
N TYR A 155 -14.60 -1.43 -9.00
CA TYR A 155 -13.47 -2.15 -9.62
C TYR A 155 -13.21 -3.57 -9.07
N GLY A 156 -14.14 -4.09 -8.27
CA GLY A 156 -14.31 -5.52 -8.02
C GLY A 156 -14.20 -5.95 -6.56
N PHE A 157 -13.67 -5.13 -5.65
CA PHE A 157 -13.47 -5.54 -4.26
C PHE A 157 -14.77 -5.71 -3.47
N TYR A 158 -15.76 -4.84 -3.71
CA TYR A 158 -17.11 -5.03 -3.18
C TYR A 158 -17.70 -6.38 -3.66
N ASP A 159 -17.59 -6.66 -4.94
CA ASP A 159 -18.09 -7.90 -5.54
C ASP A 159 -17.35 -9.13 -5.00
N GLU A 160 -16.03 -9.05 -4.81
CA GLU A 160 -15.22 -10.09 -4.17
C GLU A 160 -15.79 -10.44 -2.78
N CYS A 161 -16.05 -9.42 -1.95
CA CYS A 161 -16.64 -9.62 -0.62
C CYS A 161 -18.04 -10.24 -0.70
N ARG A 162 -18.88 -9.78 -1.63
CA ARG A 162 -20.23 -10.33 -1.87
C ARG A 162 -20.20 -11.77 -2.34
N MET A 163 -19.25 -12.14 -3.22
CA MET A 163 -19.08 -13.50 -3.69
C MET A 163 -18.63 -14.44 -2.57
N LYS A 164 -17.69 -14.01 -1.73
CA LYS A 164 -17.15 -14.85 -0.64
C LYS A 164 -18.12 -15.02 0.54
N TYR A 165 -18.93 -14.01 0.86
CA TYR A 165 -19.76 -14.01 2.08
C TYR A 165 -21.26 -13.80 1.84
N GLY A 166 -21.70 -13.82 0.58
CA GLY A 166 -23.10 -13.66 0.19
C GLY A 166 -23.72 -12.37 0.73
N LYS A 167 -24.89 -12.48 1.38
CA LYS A 167 -25.62 -11.33 1.95
C LYS A 167 -24.79 -10.52 2.95
N LYS A 168 -23.83 -11.16 3.63
CA LYS A 168 -22.97 -10.52 4.64
C LYS A 168 -21.69 -9.90 4.07
N GLY A 169 -21.44 -10.04 2.76
CA GLY A 169 -20.26 -9.48 2.10
C GLY A 169 -20.20 -7.95 2.14
N ALA A 170 -21.35 -7.27 2.08
CA ALA A 170 -21.40 -5.81 2.18
C ALA A 170 -20.86 -5.31 3.54
N LEU A 171 -21.15 -6.04 4.62
CA LEU A 171 -20.64 -5.69 5.96
C LEU A 171 -19.14 -5.96 6.07
N ALA A 172 -18.65 -7.08 5.51
CA ALA A 172 -17.22 -7.38 5.47
C ALA A 172 -16.43 -6.30 4.72
N TRP A 173 -16.94 -5.87 3.56
CA TRP A 173 -16.38 -4.76 2.79
C TRP A 173 -16.35 -3.45 3.59
N LEU A 174 -17.46 -3.10 4.26
CA LEU A 174 -17.56 -1.86 5.03
C LEU A 174 -16.55 -1.80 6.18
N HIS A 175 -16.26 -2.92 6.85
CA HIS A 175 -15.20 -2.96 7.87
C HIS A 175 -13.83 -2.56 7.31
N ILE A 176 -13.51 -3.01 6.10
CA ILE A 176 -12.23 -2.73 5.45
C ILE A 176 -12.19 -1.29 4.93
N VAL A 177 -13.27 -0.81 4.31
CA VAL A 177 -13.36 0.60 3.88
C VAL A 177 -13.27 1.55 5.07
N ASN A 178 -13.83 1.18 6.23
CA ASN A 178 -13.65 1.97 7.43
C ASN A 178 -12.17 2.09 7.81
N ALA A 179 -11.42 0.98 7.79
CA ALA A 179 -9.97 1.01 8.02
C ALA A 179 -9.22 1.84 6.98
N PHE A 180 -9.61 1.79 5.71
CA PHE A 180 -9.02 2.61 4.64
C PHE A 180 -9.12 4.11 4.88
N ASN A 181 -10.23 4.57 5.47
CA ASN A 181 -10.41 5.99 5.77
C ASN A 181 -9.37 6.52 6.76
N HIS A 182 -8.72 5.64 7.53
CA HIS A 182 -7.65 5.99 8.44
C HIS A 182 -6.25 5.83 7.82
N LEU A 183 -6.05 5.34 6.60
CA LEU A 183 -4.70 5.16 6.06
C LEU A 183 -3.96 6.50 5.87
N PRO A 184 -2.67 6.60 6.24
CA PRO A 184 -1.79 7.70 5.85
C PRO A 184 -1.68 7.85 4.33
N PHE A 185 -1.36 9.05 3.83
CA PHE A 185 -1.28 9.31 2.38
C PHE A 185 0.14 9.16 1.82
N ALA A 186 1.16 9.46 2.62
CA ALA A 186 2.55 9.42 2.18
C ALA A 186 3.48 8.99 3.31
N ALA A 187 4.72 8.65 2.92
CA ALA A 187 5.83 8.44 3.84
C ALA A 187 7.05 9.21 3.36
N VAL A 188 7.82 9.79 4.28
CA VAL A 188 9.16 10.34 3.99
C VAL A 188 10.20 9.50 4.73
N LEU A 189 11.11 8.93 3.96
CA LEU A 189 12.19 8.08 4.47
C LEU A 189 13.43 8.94 4.64
N PHE A 190 13.94 8.97 5.87
CA PHE A 190 15.16 9.69 6.29
C PHE A 190 15.24 11.11 5.72
N ASP A 191 14.10 11.80 5.70
CA ASP A 191 13.87 13.17 5.19
C ASP A 191 14.29 13.41 3.72
N LYS A 192 14.59 12.37 2.95
CA LYS A 192 15.12 12.47 1.58
C LYS A 192 14.32 11.76 0.52
N VAL A 193 13.60 10.69 0.86
CA VAL A 193 12.82 9.93 -0.13
C VAL A 193 11.34 10.03 0.19
N LEU A 194 10.59 10.70 -0.67
CA LEU A 194 9.15 10.87 -0.52
C LEU A 194 8.41 9.75 -1.26
N CYS A 195 7.56 9.03 -0.55
CA CYS A 195 6.82 7.87 -1.04
C CYS A 195 5.31 8.14 -0.98
N MET A 196 4.59 7.93 -2.09
CA MET A 196 3.13 8.10 -2.16
C MET A 196 2.54 7.28 -3.30
N HIS A 197 1.22 7.11 -3.33
CA HIS A 197 0.58 6.38 -4.42
C HIS A 197 0.59 7.13 -5.74
N GLY A 198 -0.12 8.27 -5.74
CA GLY A 198 -0.34 9.22 -6.83
C GLY A 198 0.93 9.99 -7.16
N GLY A 199 0.88 11.29 -6.92
CA GLY A 199 2.02 12.16 -7.15
C GLY A 199 1.87 13.46 -6.38
N ILE A 200 2.68 14.43 -6.77
CA ILE A 200 2.65 15.77 -6.19
C ILE A 200 1.35 16.50 -6.55
N SER A 201 1.05 17.56 -5.81
CA SER A 201 -0.15 18.38 -6.02
C SER A 201 0.21 19.86 -6.16
N PRO A 202 -0.53 20.66 -6.96
CA PRO A 202 -0.35 22.11 -6.98
C PRO A 202 -0.70 22.77 -5.64
N HIS A 203 -1.33 22.02 -4.74
CA HIS A 203 -1.72 22.45 -3.41
C HIS A 203 -0.66 22.14 -2.32
N ILE A 204 0.49 21.54 -2.69
CA ILE A 204 1.59 21.31 -1.75
C ILE A 204 2.65 22.39 -1.94
N GLN A 205 2.85 23.20 -0.92
CA GLN A 205 3.99 24.10 -0.79
C GLN A 205 5.08 23.43 0.04
N THR A 206 4.70 22.81 1.16
CA THR A 206 5.62 22.10 2.05
C THR A 206 5.07 20.74 2.45
N LEU A 207 5.92 19.86 2.97
CA LEU A 207 5.48 18.53 3.41
C LEU A 207 4.47 18.58 4.57
N GLU A 208 4.46 19.67 5.35
CA GLU A 208 3.47 19.93 6.41
C GLU A 208 2.04 20.03 5.86
N ASP A 209 1.85 20.42 4.59
CA ASP A 209 0.53 20.42 3.96
C ASP A 209 -0.06 19.00 3.93
N ILE A 210 0.76 17.98 3.65
CA ILE A 210 0.35 16.57 3.69
C ILE A 210 0.01 16.15 5.12
N GLU A 211 0.81 16.58 6.09
CA GLU A 211 0.60 16.28 7.52
C GLU A 211 -0.71 16.88 8.05
N SER A 212 -1.14 18.03 7.49
CA SER A 212 -2.37 18.73 7.87
C SER A 212 -3.67 18.02 7.47
N ILE A 213 -3.61 17.04 6.55
CA ILE A 213 -4.79 16.30 6.08
C ILE A 213 -5.40 15.55 7.27
N GLN A 214 -6.65 15.88 7.59
CA GLN A 214 -7.38 15.24 8.68
C GLN A 214 -7.81 13.82 8.31
N ARG A 215 -7.65 12.88 9.25
CA ARG A 215 -8.12 11.49 9.15
C ARG A 215 -8.95 11.13 10.39
N PRO A 216 -9.95 10.23 10.28
CA PRO A 216 -10.38 9.54 9.07
C PRO A 216 -11.03 10.46 8.05
N THR A 217 -10.89 10.14 6.77
CA THR A 217 -11.51 10.92 5.69
C THR A 217 -11.84 10.04 4.49
N PHE A 218 -12.86 10.45 3.72
CA PHE A 218 -13.08 9.92 2.37
C PHE A 218 -12.14 10.62 1.38
N ILE A 219 -11.82 9.98 0.26
CA ILE A 219 -11.04 10.66 -0.78
C ILE A 219 -11.97 11.66 -1.50
N PRO A 220 -11.71 12.98 -1.42
CA PRO A 220 -12.55 13.96 -2.10
C PRO A 220 -12.36 13.87 -3.62
N SER A 221 -13.27 14.47 -4.39
CA SER A 221 -13.16 14.50 -5.86
C SER A 221 -12.11 15.49 -6.39
N TYR A 222 -11.56 16.36 -5.54
CA TYR A 222 -10.52 17.34 -5.86
C TYR A 222 -9.72 17.74 -4.62
N GLY A 223 -8.61 18.44 -4.83
CA GLY A 223 -7.75 18.98 -3.78
C GLY A 223 -6.69 17.98 -3.32
N LEU A 224 -5.94 18.38 -2.29
CA LEU A 224 -4.70 17.72 -1.88
C LEU A 224 -4.80 16.19 -1.71
N ALA A 225 -5.77 15.71 -0.94
CA ALA A 225 -5.94 14.27 -0.70
C ALA A 225 -6.32 13.49 -1.97
N CYS A 226 -7.03 14.12 -2.91
CA CYS A 226 -7.32 13.53 -4.22
C CYS A 226 -6.04 13.45 -5.05
N ASP A 227 -5.29 14.54 -5.11
CA ASP A 227 -4.08 14.65 -5.94
C ASP A 227 -2.98 13.69 -5.51
N LEU A 228 -2.79 13.48 -4.20
CA LEU A 228 -1.80 12.56 -3.65
C LEU A 228 -2.01 11.10 -4.06
N VAL A 229 -3.23 10.72 -4.49
CA VAL A 229 -3.54 9.35 -4.91
C VAL A 229 -3.88 9.23 -6.39
N TRP A 230 -4.22 10.31 -7.08
CA TRP A 230 -4.69 10.27 -8.48
C TRP A 230 -3.79 10.99 -9.50
N SER A 231 -2.90 11.89 -9.06
CA SER A 231 -2.07 12.65 -10.00
C SER A 231 -0.99 11.79 -10.64
N ASP A 232 -0.55 12.20 -11.83
CA ASP A 232 0.36 11.42 -12.67
C ASP A 232 1.49 12.29 -13.27
N PRO A 233 2.74 11.80 -13.28
CA PRO A 233 3.78 12.40 -14.12
C PRO A 233 3.47 12.16 -15.60
N GLU A 234 3.58 13.20 -16.42
CA GLU A 234 3.35 13.12 -17.86
C GLU A 234 4.36 13.97 -18.64
N HIS A 235 4.95 13.39 -19.69
CA HIS A 235 5.75 14.18 -20.63
C HIS A 235 4.79 14.93 -21.56
N THR A 236 4.45 16.16 -21.18
CA THR A 236 3.62 17.03 -22.03
C THR A 236 4.46 18.13 -22.67
N THR A 237 3.92 18.73 -23.74
CA THR A 237 4.49 19.94 -24.36
C THR A 237 4.18 21.21 -23.56
N ASN A 238 3.27 21.13 -22.57
CA ASN A 238 2.85 22.26 -21.76
C ASN A 238 3.62 22.24 -20.44
N ALA A 239 4.26 23.36 -20.09
CA ALA A 239 5.00 23.45 -18.83
C ALA A 239 4.05 23.47 -17.62
N GLY A 240 4.39 22.73 -16.56
CA GLY A 240 3.67 22.78 -15.29
C GLY A 240 2.56 21.73 -15.15
N TRP A 241 1.38 22.18 -14.71
CA TRP A 241 0.22 21.34 -14.39
C TRP A 241 -0.79 21.30 -15.54
N SER A 242 -1.37 20.13 -15.78
CA SER A 242 -2.47 19.92 -16.73
C SER A 242 -3.58 19.09 -16.11
N LEU A 243 -4.79 19.11 -16.66
CA LEU A 243 -5.85 18.21 -16.20
C LEU A 243 -5.53 16.78 -16.63
N SER A 244 -5.66 15.82 -15.72
CA SER A 244 -5.36 14.42 -16.01
C SER A 244 -6.33 13.83 -17.03
N ALA A 245 -5.80 13.01 -17.95
CA ALA A 245 -6.60 12.22 -18.89
C ALA A 245 -7.54 11.21 -18.19
N ARG A 246 -7.33 10.93 -16.90
CA ARG A 246 -8.23 10.12 -16.08
C ARG A 246 -9.56 10.81 -15.76
N GLY A 247 -9.66 12.11 -16.00
CA GLY A 247 -10.82 12.92 -15.63
C GLY A 247 -10.89 13.27 -14.14
N ILE A 248 -9.81 13.04 -13.39
CA ILE A 248 -9.67 13.36 -11.97
C ILE A 248 -8.23 13.79 -11.66
N SER A 249 -8.06 14.81 -10.83
CA SER A 249 -6.76 15.40 -10.50
C SER A 249 -6.00 15.95 -11.73
N PHE A 250 -4.66 16.03 -11.63
CA PHE A 250 -3.76 16.69 -12.55
C PHE A 250 -2.69 15.74 -13.08
N SER A 251 -2.14 16.09 -14.24
CA SER A 251 -0.80 15.64 -14.64
C SER A 251 0.22 16.76 -14.45
N PHE A 252 1.48 16.38 -14.28
CA PHE A 252 2.60 17.30 -14.04
C PHE A 252 3.87 16.89 -14.80
N ASP A 253 4.65 17.87 -15.23
CA ASP A 253 5.87 17.67 -16.02
C ASP A 253 7.13 17.48 -15.18
N ASP A 254 8.23 17.13 -15.85
CA ASP A 254 9.54 16.91 -15.21
C ASP A 254 10.04 18.16 -14.47
N THR A 255 9.81 19.36 -15.02
CA THR A 255 10.18 20.63 -14.39
C THR A 255 9.49 20.82 -13.04
N THR A 256 8.21 20.46 -12.96
CA THR A 256 7.42 20.54 -11.73
C THR A 256 7.96 19.59 -10.66
N ILE A 257 8.38 18.39 -11.07
CA ILE A 257 9.01 17.40 -10.17
C ILE A 257 10.34 17.93 -9.65
N GLU A 258 11.23 18.41 -10.53
CA GLU A 258 12.55 18.93 -10.14
C GLU A 258 12.41 20.11 -9.16
N LYS A 259 11.51 21.05 -9.47
CA LYS A 259 11.21 22.20 -8.62
C LYS A 259 10.70 21.77 -7.24
N PHE A 260 9.70 20.89 -7.19
CA PHE A 260 9.15 20.38 -5.93
C PHE A 260 10.24 19.76 -5.06
N CYS A 261 11.06 18.89 -5.67
CA CYS A 261 12.15 18.21 -5.00
C CYS A 261 13.20 19.20 -4.45
N GLN A 262 13.52 20.26 -5.20
CA GLN A 262 14.44 21.30 -4.75
C GLN A 262 13.87 22.12 -3.58
N GLU A 263 12.61 22.56 -3.67
CA GLU A 263 11.97 23.39 -2.66
C GLU A 263 11.73 22.64 -1.33
N ASN A 264 11.51 21.33 -1.39
CA ASN A 264 11.23 20.49 -0.23
C ASN A 264 12.44 19.69 0.27
N GLY A 265 13.63 19.85 -0.34
CA GLY A 265 14.84 19.13 0.06
C GLY A 265 14.78 17.61 -0.13
N ILE A 266 13.88 17.14 -1.01
CA ILE A 266 13.65 15.72 -1.34
C ILE A 266 14.57 15.31 -2.48
N ASP A 267 15.31 14.21 -2.30
CA ASP A 267 16.24 13.69 -3.30
C ASP A 267 15.57 12.79 -4.34
N LEU A 268 14.53 12.07 -3.93
CA LEU A 268 13.82 11.11 -4.77
C LEU A 268 12.34 11.03 -4.36
N ILE A 269 11.45 11.03 -5.35
CA ILE A 269 10.05 10.62 -5.18
C ILE A 269 9.87 9.20 -5.71
N VAL A 270 9.29 8.31 -4.89
CA VAL A 270 8.91 6.96 -5.30
C VAL A 270 7.39 6.88 -5.29
N ARG A 271 6.79 6.53 -6.45
CA ARG A 271 5.35 6.50 -6.64
C ARG A 271 4.86 5.24 -7.37
N ALA A 272 3.54 5.01 -7.42
CA ALA A 272 2.93 3.80 -8.00
C ALA A 272 1.85 4.07 -9.08
N HIS A 273 0.63 3.50 -9.02
CA HIS A 273 -0.61 3.82 -9.77
C HIS A 273 -0.62 3.68 -11.31
N GLN A 274 0.54 3.77 -11.96
CA GLN A 274 0.69 3.76 -13.40
C GLN A 274 1.43 2.51 -13.84
N ILE A 275 0.91 1.92 -14.90
CA ILE A 275 1.62 0.93 -15.69
C ILE A 275 1.56 1.36 -17.15
N SER A 276 2.73 1.50 -17.76
CA SER A 276 2.88 1.92 -19.16
C SER A 276 3.66 0.87 -19.97
N SER A 277 3.68 1.02 -21.29
CA SER A 277 4.41 0.12 -22.20
C SER A 277 5.88 -0.05 -21.81
N ASP A 278 6.50 1.02 -21.31
CA ASP A 278 7.93 1.06 -20.94
C ASP A 278 8.20 0.25 -19.67
N MET A 279 7.18 0.08 -18.83
CA MET A 279 7.26 -0.65 -17.56
C MET A 279 6.97 -2.14 -17.72
N ILE A 280 6.48 -2.60 -18.89
CA ILE A 280 6.19 -4.03 -19.11
C ILE A 280 7.42 -4.89 -18.80
N LYS A 281 8.61 -4.42 -19.19
CA LYS A 281 9.87 -5.03 -18.76
C LYS A 281 10.45 -4.20 -17.62
N GLY A 282 10.69 -4.82 -16.48
CA GLY A 282 11.29 -4.16 -15.31
C GLY A 282 10.33 -3.50 -14.33
N GLY A 283 9.05 -3.29 -14.65
CA GLY A 283 8.02 -2.83 -13.71
C GLY A 283 8.27 -1.44 -13.10
N HIS A 284 9.14 -0.61 -13.70
CA HIS A 284 9.44 0.73 -13.23
C HIS A 284 9.72 1.71 -14.38
N LYS A 285 9.60 3.02 -14.11
CA LYS A 285 9.92 4.10 -15.04
C LYS A 285 10.51 5.30 -14.29
N TRP A 286 11.63 5.81 -14.77
CA TRP A 286 12.25 7.04 -14.27
C TRP A 286 11.65 8.28 -14.96
N HIS A 287 11.56 9.37 -14.20
CA HIS A 287 11.10 10.68 -14.61
C HIS A 287 12.10 11.74 -14.14
N ALA A 288 12.03 12.96 -14.72
CA ALA A 288 12.73 14.14 -14.21
C ALA A 288 14.22 13.88 -13.89
N ASN A 289 14.96 13.33 -14.85
CA ASN A 289 16.40 13.02 -14.70
C ASN A 289 16.76 12.21 -13.43
N GLY A 290 15.86 11.33 -12.98
CA GLY A 290 16.07 10.49 -11.80
C GLY A 290 15.52 11.06 -10.49
N ARG A 291 14.79 12.19 -10.53
CA ARG A 291 14.14 12.77 -9.33
C ARG A 291 12.85 12.07 -8.93
N MET A 292 12.24 11.30 -9.83
CA MET A 292 11.06 10.49 -9.53
C MET A 292 11.13 9.13 -10.24
N VAL A 293 10.66 8.10 -9.56
CA VAL A 293 10.45 6.77 -10.13
C VAL A 293 9.04 6.26 -9.86
N THR A 294 8.40 5.75 -10.91
CA THR A 294 7.15 5.01 -10.84
C THR A 294 7.46 3.52 -10.77
N ILE A 295 6.86 2.78 -9.82
CA ILE A 295 7.00 1.33 -9.68
C ILE A 295 5.64 0.64 -9.65
N PHE A 296 5.60 -0.63 -10.07
CA PHE A 296 4.38 -1.44 -10.06
C PHE A 296 4.71 -2.87 -9.62
N SER A 297 3.99 -3.41 -8.61
CA SER A 297 4.39 -4.65 -7.91
C SER A 297 3.48 -5.86 -8.15
N ALA A 298 2.44 -5.74 -8.97
CA ALA A 298 1.63 -6.86 -9.44
C ALA A 298 2.13 -7.39 -10.79
N ALA A 299 2.59 -8.63 -10.83
CA ALA A 299 3.12 -9.24 -12.05
C ALA A 299 1.96 -9.70 -12.96
N ASN A 300 2.12 -9.53 -14.27
CA ASN A 300 1.11 -9.89 -15.27
C ASN A 300 -0.28 -9.29 -14.97
N TYR A 301 -0.28 -8.05 -14.48
CA TYR A 301 -1.49 -7.28 -14.18
C TYR A 301 -2.40 -7.22 -15.39
N LEU A 302 -3.68 -7.58 -15.20
CA LEU A 302 -4.69 -7.67 -16.27
C LEU A 302 -4.21 -8.42 -17.52
N SER A 303 -3.34 -9.42 -17.35
CA SER A 303 -2.72 -10.19 -18.44
C SER A 303 -1.84 -9.37 -19.40
N MET A 304 -1.31 -8.23 -18.94
CA MET A 304 -0.39 -7.37 -19.71
C MET A 304 1.03 -7.95 -19.83
N GLY A 305 1.35 -9.01 -19.09
CA GLY A 305 2.67 -9.66 -19.13
C GLY A 305 3.79 -8.84 -18.49
N ASN A 306 3.47 -7.82 -17.70
CA ASN A 306 4.46 -6.98 -17.05
C ASN A 306 5.22 -7.70 -15.93
N ASP A 307 6.48 -7.31 -15.73
CA ASP A 307 7.24 -7.64 -14.53
C ASP A 307 6.67 -6.87 -13.31
N SER A 308 6.76 -7.48 -12.13
CA SER A 308 6.60 -6.82 -10.84
C SER A 308 7.96 -6.26 -10.39
N CYS A 309 7.93 -5.07 -9.77
CA CYS A 309 9.10 -4.38 -9.28
C CYS A 309 8.92 -3.99 -7.80
N VAL A 310 9.95 -4.22 -7.00
CA VAL A 310 10.10 -3.73 -5.64
C VAL A 310 11.41 -2.95 -5.58
N ILE A 311 11.41 -1.77 -4.98
CA ILE A 311 12.66 -1.04 -4.69
C ILE A 311 13.19 -1.51 -3.35
N ARG A 312 14.49 -1.73 -3.26
CA ARG A 312 15.21 -1.88 -1.99
C ARG A 312 16.17 -0.72 -1.83
N ILE A 313 16.05 0.01 -0.73
CA ILE A 313 17.06 0.98 -0.30
C ILE A 313 17.93 0.30 0.74
N ASP A 314 19.22 0.13 0.45
CA ASP A 314 20.16 -0.56 1.33
C ASP A 314 20.70 0.34 2.47
N GLN A 315 21.57 -0.20 3.31
CA GLN A 315 22.20 0.54 4.43
C GLN A 315 23.07 1.72 3.97
N GLN A 316 23.56 1.67 2.72
CA GLN A 316 24.36 2.73 2.09
C GLN A 316 23.47 3.70 1.29
N LYS A 317 22.13 3.55 1.39
CA LYS A 317 21.12 4.33 0.67
C LYS A 317 21.17 4.15 -0.85
N ASN A 318 21.74 3.06 -1.34
CA ASN A 318 21.65 2.71 -2.76
C ASN A 318 20.26 2.19 -3.09
N VAL A 319 19.73 2.59 -4.25
CA VAL A 319 18.44 2.17 -4.77
C VAL A 319 18.62 0.96 -5.70
N GLU A 320 18.08 -0.19 -5.30
CA GLU A 320 18.13 -1.44 -6.06
C GLU A 320 16.74 -1.86 -6.54
N PHE A 321 16.62 -2.27 -7.80
CA PHE A 321 15.36 -2.77 -8.37
C PHE A 321 15.30 -4.30 -8.30
N CYS A 322 14.35 -4.82 -7.52
CA CYS A 322 14.12 -6.24 -7.32
C CYS A 322 12.91 -6.70 -8.15
N LEU A 323 13.18 -7.45 -9.23
CA LEU A 323 12.14 -7.86 -10.19
C LEU A 323 11.58 -9.25 -9.90
N LEU A 324 10.26 -9.39 -9.94
CA LEU A 324 9.56 -10.67 -9.98
C LEU A 324 8.87 -10.81 -11.33
N ARG A 325 9.20 -11.86 -12.08
CA ARG A 325 8.66 -12.08 -13.43
C ARG A 325 7.48 -13.04 -13.39
N PRO A 326 6.45 -12.83 -14.23
CA PRO A 326 5.38 -13.79 -14.39
C PRO A 326 5.92 -15.18 -14.73
N SER A 327 5.38 -16.22 -14.10
CA SER A 327 5.76 -17.59 -14.43
C SER A 327 5.37 -17.88 -15.88
N LYS A 328 6.35 -18.24 -16.72
CA LYS A 328 6.08 -18.64 -18.10
C LYS A 328 5.19 -19.87 -18.06
N ARG A 329 3.93 -19.77 -18.51
CA ARG A 329 3.15 -20.96 -18.83
C ARG A 329 3.96 -21.74 -19.86
N SER A 330 4.46 -22.91 -19.50
CA SER A 330 4.89 -23.87 -20.50
C SER A 330 3.66 -24.14 -21.36
N LEU A 331 3.63 -23.58 -22.56
CA LEU A 331 2.74 -24.09 -23.60
C LEU A 331 3.15 -25.56 -23.74
N LYS A 332 2.33 -26.46 -23.18
CA LYS A 332 2.40 -27.86 -23.57
C LYS A 332 1.97 -27.86 -25.03
N VAL A 333 2.96 -27.93 -25.92
CA VAL A 333 2.78 -28.17 -27.35
C VAL A 333 2.17 -29.55 -27.54
#